data_AF-A0A2E5U8X6-F1
#
_entry.id   AF-A0A2E5U8X6-F1
#
_cell.length_a   1.000
_cell.length_b   1.000
_cell.length_c   1.000
_cell.angle_alpha   90.00
_cell.angle_beta   90.00
_cell.angle_gamma   90.00
#
_symmetry.space_group_name_H-M   'P 1'
#
loop_
_entity.id
_entity.type
_entity.pdbx_description
1 polymer ?
#
loop_
_entity_poly.entity_id
_entity_poly.type
_entity_poly.pdbx_seq_one_letter_code
_entity_poly.pdbx_strand_id
1 'polypeptide(L)'
;MKKYNILFYIYLFALFLSINTIVDAQDNNWDFEERNVISIYWTTLNQEEKKIYLFSYMTQVYETYDALKKEVGYEKITQWYYDNKAETVFGIFDQLEEVNLVEYIGWIDEYYSHKEFQNNSFMDALVFAFRFQQASGETIWEKYENLKFDKIKLKNE
;
A
#
# COMPACT_ATOMS: atom_id res chain seq x y z
N MET A 1 45.40 -8.64 -48.42
CA MET A 1 44.19 -7.86 -48.10
C MET A 1 42.92 -8.66 -47.75
N LYS A 2 42.84 -10.00 -47.92
CA LYS A 2 41.63 -10.78 -47.55
C LYS A 2 41.53 -11.20 -46.07
N LYS A 3 42.66 -11.35 -45.36
CA LYS A 3 42.70 -11.90 -43.99
C LYS A 3 42.13 -10.95 -42.93
N TYR A 4 42.29 -9.63 -43.11
CA TYR A 4 41.76 -8.61 -42.21
C TYR A 4 40.25 -8.45 -42.29
N ASN A 5 39.64 -8.74 -43.45
CA ASN A 5 38.18 -8.72 -43.60
C ASN A 5 37.51 -9.82 -42.79
N ILE A 6 38.10 -11.03 -42.74
CA ILE A 6 37.54 -12.15 -41.97
C ILE A 6 37.58 -11.84 -40.47
N LEU A 7 38.70 -11.31 -39.96
CA LEU A 7 38.82 -10.89 -38.57
C LEU A 7 37.82 -9.77 -38.21
N PHE A 8 37.59 -8.84 -39.14
CA PHE A 8 36.59 -7.78 -38.97
C PHE A 8 35.16 -8.33 -38.87
N TYR A 9 34.77 -9.28 -39.74
CA TYR A 9 33.44 -9.91 -39.66
C TYR A 9 33.25 -10.77 -38.40
N ILE A 10 34.31 -11.45 -37.93
CA ILE A 10 34.27 -12.21 -36.66
C ILE A 10 34.05 -11.24 -35.49
N TYR A 11 34.75 -10.10 -35.49
CA TYR A 11 34.59 -9.09 -34.45
C TYR A 11 33.19 -8.47 -34.47
N LEU A 12 32.66 -8.17 -35.66
CA LEU A 12 31.31 -7.64 -35.84
C LEU A 12 30.23 -8.64 -35.37
N PHE A 13 30.42 -9.92 -35.65
CA PHE A 13 29.52 -10.99 -35.23
C PHE A 13 29.56 -11.25 -33.72
N ALA A 14 30.75 -11.23 -33.11
CA ALA A 14 30.91 -11.31 -31.66
C ALA A 14 30.25 -10.11 -30.94
N LEU A 15 30.37 -8.91 -31.53
CA LEU A 15 29.71 -7.70 -31.03
C LEU A 15 28.18 -7.81 -31.17
N PHE A 16 27.68 -8.41 -32.26
CA PHE A 16 26.24 -8.69 -32.42
C PHE A 16 25.71 -9.68 -31.38
N LEU A 17 26.49 -10.71 -31.04
CA LEU A 17 26.13 -11.67 -30.00
C LEU A 17 26.11 -11.06 -28.60
N SER A 18 27.03 -10.12 -28.29
CA SER A 18 27.04 -9.47 -26.97
C SER A 18 25.92 -8.46 -26.78
N ILE A 19 25.34 -7.89 -27.86
CA ILE A 19 24.17 -6.99 -27.75
C ILE A 19 22.91 -7.79 -27.37
N ASN A 20 22.72 -8.99 -27.93
CA ASN A 20 21.53 -9.81 -27.63
C ASN A 20 21.49 -10.26 -26.16
N THR A 21 22.64 -10.53 -25.54
CA THR A 21 22.67 -10.89 -24.10
C THR A 21 22.41 -9.71 -23.16
N ILE A 22 22.54 -8.47 -23.63
CA ILE A 22 22.16 -7.27 -22.86
C ILE A 22 20.65 -7.04 -22.95
N VAL A 23 20.04 -7.35 -24.10
CA VAL A 23 18.60 -7.22 -24.32
C VAL A 23 17.81 -8.25 -23.49
N ASP A 24 18.28 -9.49 -23.41
CA ASP A 24 17.63 -10.53 -22.58
C ASP A 24 17.87 -10.34 -21.07
N ALA A 25 18.95 -9.66 -20.67
CA ALA A 25 19.19 -9.27 -19.28
C ALA A 25 18.35 -8.07 -18.84
N GLN A 26 17.60 -7.47 -19.77
CA GLN A 26 16.62 -6.40 -19.51
C GLN A 26 15.18 -6.92 -19.48
N ASP A 27 14.96 -8.25 -19.40
CA ASP A 27 13.72 -8.82 -18.87
C ASP A 27 13.73 -8.75 -17.33
N ASN A 28 13.91 -7.54 -16.82
CA ASN A 28 13.50 -7.24 -15.48
C ASN A 28 12.01 -6.95 -15.67
N ASN A 29 11.17 -7.88 -15.22
CA ASN A 29 9.75 -7.65 -15.04
C ASN A 29 9.54 -6.39 -14.17
N TRP A 30 9.55 -5.22 -14.81
CA TRP A 30 9.20 -3.94 -14.21
C TRP A 30 7.67 -3.82 -14.24
N ASP A 31 6.99 -4.71 -13.50
CA ASP A 31 5.60 -4.55 -13.05
C ASP A 31 5.42 -3.28 -12.15
N PHE A 32 6.33 -2.30 -12.23
CA PHE A 32 6.32 -1.05 -11.49
C PHE A 32 5.35 -0.01 -12.07
N GLU A 33 4.94 -0.15 -13.33
CA GLU A 33 4.09 0.85 -14.00
C GLU A 33 2.68 0.98 -13.39
N GLU A 34 2.21 0.00 -12.61
CA GLU A 34 0.88 0.03 -11.98
C GLU A 34 0.89 0.29 -10.46
N ARG A 35 2.07 0.36 -9.82
CA ARG A 35 2.17 0.54 -8.37
C ARG A 35 2.20 2.02 -7.99
N ASN A 36 1.32 2.44 -7.08
CA ASN A 36 1.43 3.79 -6.57
C ASN A 36 2.67 3.96 -5.66
N VAL A 37 3.14 5.19 -5.54
CA VAL A 37 4.35 5.52 -4.77
C VAL A 37 4.23 5.12 -3.30
N ILE A 38 3.02 5.14 -2.73
CA ILE A 38 2.83 4.83 -1.31
C ILE A 38 2.93 3.34 -1.01
N SER A 39 2.43 2.47 -1.91
CA SER A 39 2.57 1.02 -1.75
C SER A 39 4.03 0.61 -1.91
N ILE A 40 4.76 1.22 -2.86
CA ILE A 40 6.20 1.03 -3.02
C ILE A 40 6.90 1.46 -1.72
N TYR A 41 6.67 2.69 -1.27
CA TYR A 41 7.31 3.21 -0.07
C TYR A 41 7.06 2.31 1.14
N TRP A 42 5.81 1.90 1.38
CA TRP A 42 5.44 1.00 2.48
C TRP A 42 6.24 -0.31 2.46
N THR A 43 6.41 -0.93 1.27
CA THR A 43 7.17 -2.19 1.15
C THR A 43 8.66 -2.06 1.44
N THR A 44 9.22 -0.84 1.43
CA THR A 44 10.63 -0.60 1.77
C THR A 44 10.87 -0.45 3.27
N LEU A 45 9.81 -0.24 4.06
CA LEU A 45 9.93 0.03 5.49
C LEU A 45 10.10 -1.27 6.30
N ASN A 46 10.95 -1.21 7.31
CA ASN A 46 11.00 -2.24 8.35
C ASN A 46 9.83 -2.08 9.35
N GLN A 47 9.64 -3.05 10.24
CA GLN A 47 8.51 -3.07 11.17
C GLN A 47 8.39 -1.80 12.04
N GLU A 48 9.51 -1.28 12.54
CA GLU A 48 9.51 -0.09 13.39
C GLU A 48 9.20 1.17 12.58
N GLU A 49 9.77 1.29 11.38
CA GLU A 49 9.45 2.37 10.44
C GLU A 49 7.98 2.36 10.04
N LYS A 50 7.38 1.18 9.87
CA LYS A 50 5.94 1.04 9.60
C LYS A 50 5.08 1.49 10.77
N LYS A 51 5.47 1.19 12.02
CA LYS A 51 4.78 1.71 13.21
C LYS A 51 4.81 3.24 13.22
N ILE A 52 5.98 3.83 12.99
CA ILE A 52 6.17 5.29 12.94
C ILE A 52 5.31 5.91 11.83
N TYR A 53 5.34 5.32 10.62
CA TYR A 53 4.56 5.80 9.49
C TYR A 53 3.05 5.73 9.78
N LEU A 54 2.56 4.59 10.27
CA LEU A 54 1.15 4.36 10.58
C LEU A 54 0.66 5.38 11.62
N PHE A 55 1.40 5.54 12.72
CA PHE A 55 1.05 6.51 13.76
C PHE A 55 1.07 7.96 13.24
N SER A 56 2.08 8.32 12.44
CA SER A 56 2.19 9.65 11.85
C SER A 56 1.05 9.95 10.88
N TYR A 57 0.67 8.98 10.04
CA TYR A 57 -0.44 9.12 9.11
C TYR A 57 -1.76 9.35 9.84
N MET A 58 -2.06 8.53 10.86
CA MET A 58 -3.28 8.66 11.66
C MET A 58 -3.31 10.00 12.41
N THR A 59 -2.19 10.43 12.98
CA THR A 59 -2.07 11.73 13.64
C THR A 59 -2.34 12.87 12.67
N GLN A 60 -1.77 12.82 11.46
CA GLN A 60 -2.00 13.84 10.43
C GLN A 60 -3.48 13.92 10.03
N VAL A 61 -4.17 12.79 9.91
CA VAL A 61 -5.61 12.76 9.60
C VAL A 61 -6.42 13.42 10.72
N TYR A 62 -6.10 13.09 11.98
CA TYR A 62 -6.74 13.72 13.14
C TYR A 62 -6.54 15.23 13.15
N GLU A 63 -5.30 15.68 12.98
CA GLU A 63 -4.95 17.12 12.98
C GLU A 63 -5.60 17.86 11.83
N THR A 64 -5.69 17.25 10.64
CA THR A 64 -6.35 17.84 9.48
C THR A 64 -7.85 18.01 9.73
N TYR A 65 -8.52 17.02 10.34
CA TYR A 65 -9.93 17.15 10.69
C TYR A 65 -10.17 18.27 11.71
N ASP A 66 -9.34 18.35 12.76
CA ASP A 66 -9.45 19.40 13.77
C ASP A 66 -9.18 20.80 13.17
N ALA A 67 -8.22 20.92 12.26
CA ALA A 67 -7.96 22.15 11.52
C ALA A 67 -9.15 22.54 10.63
N LEU A 68 -9.70 21.62 9.84
CA LEU A 68 -10.90 21.88 9.01
C LEU A 68 -12.07 22.36 9.87
N LYS A 69 -12.32 21.69 11.00
CA LYS A 69 -13.37 22.08 11.94
C LYS A 69 -13.15 23.49 12.50
N LYS A 70 -11.90 23.88 12.80
CA LYS A 70 -11.57 25.22 13.31
C LYS A 70 -11.71 26.30 12.25
N GLU A 71 -11.33 26.02 11.01
CA GLU A 71 -11.27 27.02 9.94
C GLU A 71 -12.63 27.25 9.26
N VAL A 72 -13.37 26.17 8.97
CA VAL A 72 -14.62 26.23 8.20
C VAL A 72 -15.82 25.62 8.92
N GLY A 73 -15.66 25.19 10.18
CA GLY A 73 -16.75 24.61 10.95
C GLY A 73 -17.20 23.24 10.44
N TYR A 74 -18.46 22.88 10.70
CA TYR A 74 -19.08 21.62 10.31
C TYR A 74 -19.72 21.67 8.91
N GLU A 75 -19.01 22.27 7.95
CA GLU A 75 -19.47 22.36 6.57
C GLU A 75 -19.27 21.04 5.80
N LYS A 76 -19.78 21.01 4.56
CA LYS A 76 -19.77 19.83 3.69
C LYS A 76 -18.38 19.19 3.52
N ILE A 77 -17.33 20.01 3.45
CA ILE A 77 -15.96 19.51 3.31
C ILE A 77 -15.45 18.82 4.59
N THR A 78 -15.76 19.39 5.76
CA THR A 78 -15.41 18.81 7.06
C THR A 78 -16.15 17.48 7.26
N GLN A 79 -17.45 17.44 6.91
CA GLN A 79 -18.22 16.20 6.97
C GLN A 79 -17.68 15.15 6.00
N TRP A 80 -17.38 15.53 4.75
CA TRP A 80 -16.78 14.61 3.79
C TRP A 80 -15.45 14.05 4.29
N TYR A 81 -14.59 14.90 4.87
CA TYR A 81 -13.32 14.47 5.43
C TYR A 81 -13.50 13.52 6.61
N TYR A 82 -14.49 13.78 7.47
CA TYR A 82 -14.85 12.87 8.55
C TYR A 82 -15.25 11.49 8.01
N ASP A 83 -16.27 11.46 7.14
CA ASP A 83 -16.88 10.22 6.61
C ASP A 83 -15.88 9.36 5.81
N ASN A 84 -14.87 9.99 5.18
CA ASN A 84 -13.95 9.29 4.27
C ASN A 84 -12.56 9.04 4.88
N LYS A 85 -12.20 9.71 5.98
CA LYS A 85 -10.86 9.63 6.59
C LYS A 85 -10.93 9.55 8.11
N ALA A 86 -11.46 10.59 8.77
CA ALA A 86 -11.28 10.76 10.21
C ALA A 86 -12.01 9.70 11.03
N GLU A 87 -13.21 9.27 10.62
CA GLU A 87 -14.00 8.27 11.36
C GLU A 87 -13.22 6.97 11.59
N THR A 88 -12.58 6.45 10.54
CA THR A 88 -11.77 5.22 10.65
C THR A 88 -10.58 5.44 11.60
N VAL A 89 -9.88 6.57 11.46
CA VAL A 89 -8.73 6.89 12.31
C VAL A 89 -9.13 7.03 13.79
N PHE A 90 -10.28 7.64 14.08
CA PHE A 90 -10.79 7.74 15.45
C PHE A 90 -11.13 6.36 16.00
N GLY A 91 -11.81 5.52 15.22
CA GLY A 91 -12.10 4.14 15.60
C GLY A 91 -10.85 3.30 15.89
N ILE A 92 -9.75 3.54 15.18
CA ILE A 92 -8.45 2.90 15.46
C ILE A 92 -7.85 3.45 16.75
N PHE A 93 -7.84 4.77 16.95
CA PHE A 93 -7.30 5.39 18.16
C PHE A 93 -8.02 4.94 19.44
N ASP A 94 -9.34 4.78 19.39
CA ASP A 94 -10.14 4.29 20.50
C ASP A 94 -9.77 2.85 20.93
N GLN A 95 -9.12 2.10 20.04
CA GLN A 95 -8.74 0.70 20.24
C GLN A 95 -7.21 0.51 20.29
N LEU A 96 -6.42 1.59 20.35
CA LEU A 96 -4.99 1.50 20.07
C LEU A 96 -4.19 0.91 21.23
N GLU A 97 -3.53 -0.23 20.96
CA GLU A 97 -2.50 -0.84 21.81
C GLU A 97 -1.31 -1.28 20.94
N GLU A 98 -0.13 -1.52 21.53
CA GLU A 98 1.07 -1.89 20.74
C GLU A 98 0.87 -3.20 19.95
N VAL A 99 0.21 -4.19 20.54
CA VAL A 99 -0.13 -5.46 19.87
C VAL A 99 -1.03 -5.20 18.66
N ASN A 100 -1.98 -4.27 18.78
CA ASN A 100 -2.91 -3.92 17.70
C ASN A 100 -2.19 -3.28 16.51
N LEU A 101 -1.20 -2.40 16.75
CA LEU A 101 -0.42 -1.77 15.67
C LEU A 101 0.33 -2.78 14.80
N VAL A 102 0.87 -3.84 15.40
CA VAL A 102 1.56 -4.92 14.66
C VAL A 102 0.56 -5.68 13.78
N GLU A 103 -0.66 -5.93 14.25
CA GLU A 103 -1.72 -6.54 13.45
C GLU A 103 -2.16 -5.65 12.28
N TYR A 104 -2.37 -4.35 12.51
CA TYR A 104 -2.66 -3.40 11.42
C TYR A 104 -1.58 -3.43 10.34
N ILE A 105 -0.31 -3.42 10.74
CA ILE A 105 0.82 -3.52 9.80
C ILE A 105 0.73 -4.81 8.98
N GLY A 106 0.44 -5.95 9.61
CA GLY A 106 0.29 -7.23 8.92
C GLY A 106 -0.83 -7.21 7.88
N TRP A 107 -1.98 -6.61 8.21
CA TRP A 107 -3.09 -6.49 7.26
C TRP A 107 -2.80 -5.52 6.10
N ILE A 108 -2.06 -4.44 6.35
CA ILE A 108 -1.64 -3.51 5.29
C ILE A 108 -0.59 -4.17 4.38
N ASP A 109 0.33 -4.97 4.95
CA ASP A 109 1.28 -5.77 4.19
C ASP A 109 0.57 -6.78 3.29
N GLU A 110 -0.41 -7.51 3.85
CA GLU A 110 -1.25 -8.43 3.08
C GLU A 110 -1.97 -7.69 1.95
N TYR A 111 -2.61 -6.56 2.24
CA TYR A 111 -3.33 -5.76 1.26
C TYR A 111 -2.44 -5.37 0.07
N TYR A 112 -1.24 -4.82 0.31
CA TYR A 112 -0.33 -4.42 -0.77
C TYR A 112 0.45 -5.56 -1.43
N SER A 113 0.37 -6.79 -0.89
CA SER A 113 0.91 -7.98 -1.55
C SER A 113 0.14 -8.36 -2.81
N HIS A 114 -1.15 -8.00 -2.89
CA HIS A 114 -2.03 -8.29 -4.02
C HIS A 114 -1.93 -7.19 -5.09
N LYS A 115 -1.71 -7.61 -6.36
CA LYS A 115 -1.47 -6.68 -7.48
C LYS A 115 -2.64 -5.74 -7.71
N GLU A 116 -3.87 -6.20 -7.52
CA GLU A 116 -5.10 -5.42 -7.69
C GLU A 116 -5.24 -4.25 -6.69
N PHE A 117 -4.52 -4.28 -5.57
CA PHE A 117 -4.60 -3.27 -4.52
C PHE A 117 -3.38 -2.34 -4.47
N GLN A 118 -2.35 -2.65 -5.26
CA GLN A 118 -1.08 -1.94 -5.29
C GLN A 118 -1.16 -0.48 -5.76
N ASN A 119 -2.22 -0.09 -6.46
CA ASN A 119 -2.47 1.29 -6.86
C ASN A 119 -3.37 2.07 -5.86
N ASN A 120 -3.94 1.39 -4.87
CA ASN A 120 -4.91 2.00 -3.94
C ASN A 120 -4.22 2.89 -2.89
N SER A 121 -4.95 3.89 -2.39
CA SER A 121 -4.41 4.84 -1.42
C SER A 121 -4.09 4.15 -0.09
N PHE A 122 -3.21 4.76 0.71
CA PHE A 122 -2.91 4.24 2.05
C PHE A 122 -4.15 4.19 2.95
N MET A 123 -5.08 5.13 2.76
CA MET A 123 -6.35 5.08 3.48
C MET A 123 -7.15 3.82 3.14
N ASP A 124 -7.17 3.40 1.88
CA ASP A 124 -7.93 2.20 1.49
C ASP A 124 -7.35 0.96 2.17
N ALA A 125 -6.02 0.86 2.26
CA ALA A 125 -5.33 -0.19 3.00
C ALA A 125 -5.62 -0.11 4.51
N LEU A 126 -5.67 1.10 5.09
CA LEU A 126 -5.97 1.31 6.49
C LEU A 126 -7.43 0.94 6.85
N VAL A 127 -8.38 1.30 5.99
CA VAL A 127 -9.80 0.91 6.11
C VAL A 127 -9.93 -0.60 6.00
N PHE A 128 -9.21 -1.23 5.06
CA PHE A 128 -9.15 -2.68 4.96
C PHE A 128 -8.65 -3.30 6.27
N ALA A 129 -7.50 -2.86 6.78
CA ALA A 129 -6.92 -3.39 8.01
C ALA A 129 -7.87 -3.23 9.22
N PHE A 130 -8.49 -2.07 9.39
CA PHE A 130 -9.48 -1.83 10.44
C PHE A 130 -10.68 -2.78 10.37
N ARG A 131 -11.25 -2.95 9.17
CA ARG A 131 -12.37 -3.87 8.97
C ARG A 131 -11.98 -5.32 9.24
N PHE A 132 -10.80 -5.74 8.81
CA PHE A 132 -10.29 -7.11 9.01
C PHE A 132 -9.96 -7.43 10.46
N GLN A 133 -9.55 -6.43 11.25
CA GLN A 133 -9.36 -6.61 12.67
C GLN A 133 -10.70 -6.77 13.41
N GLN A 134 -11.75 -6.06 12.97
CA GLN A 134 -13.09 -6.18 13.56
C GLN A 134 -13.90 -7.39 13.06
N ALA A 135 -13.52 -7.99 11.93
CA ALA A 135 -14.19 -9.18 11.40
C ALA A 135 -13.95 -10.42 12.28
N SER A 136 -15.03 -11.11 12.66
CA SER A 136 -14.97 -12.42 13.32
C SER A 136 -14.43 -13.48 12.36
N GLY A 137 -13.58 -14.39 12.85
CA GLY A 137 -12.99 -15.50 12.08
C GLY A 137 -11.58 -15.81 12.56
N GLU A 138 -11.18 -17.09 12.53
CA GLU A 138 -9.87 -17.55 12.99
C GLU A 138 -8.81 -17.48 11.88
N THR A 139 -9.24 -17.40 10.61
CA THR A 139 -8.35 -17.37 9.43
C THR A 139 -8.61 -16.19 8.49
N ILE A 140 -7.60 -15.82 7.70
CA ILE A 140 -7.64 -14.74 6.69
C ILE A 140 -8.83 -14.92 5.72
N TRP A 141 -9.09 -16.17 5.31
CA TRP A 141 -10.16 -16.52 4.38
C TRP A 141 -11.56 -16.38 5.00
N GLU A 142 -11.74 -16.83 6.25
CA GLU A 142 -13.02 -16.64 6.96
C GLU A 142 -13.34 -15.17 7.17
N LYS A 143 -12.33 -14.36 7.52
CA LYS A 143 -12.50 -12.91 7.67
C LYS A 143 -12.85 -12.25 6.33
N TYR A 144 -12.22 -12.67 5.24
CA TYR A 144 -12.52 -12.19 3.88
C TYR A 144 -13.95 -12.53 3.44
N GLU A 145 -14.45 -13.75 3.70
CA GLU A 145 -15.84 -14.11 3.39
C GLU A 145 -16.84 -13.32 4.22
N ASN A 146 -16.62 -13.16 5.53
CA ASN A 146 -17.53 -12.42 6.40
C ASN A 146 -17.68 -10.94 5.99
N LEU A 147 -16.60 -10.33 5.49
CA LEU A 147 -16.62 -8.94 5.02
C LEU A 147 -17.35 -8.72 3.69
N LYS A 148 -17.56 -9.77 2.88
CA LYS A 148 -18.36 -9.68 1.64
C LYS A 148 -19.85 -9.52 1.93
N PHE A 149 -20.32 -9.93 3.11
CA PHE A 149 -21.75 -10.07 3.40
C PHE A 149 -22.27 -9.15 4.50
N ASP A 150 -21.43 -8.65 5.41
CA ASP A 150 -21.88 -7.79 6.50
C ASP A 150 -21.64 -6.29 6.26
N LYS A 151 -22.71 -5.49 6.37
CA LYS A 151 -22.60 -4.05 6.58
C LYS A 151 -22.09 -3.80 7.99
N ILE A 152 -21.13 -2.88 8.11
CA ILE A 152 -20.52 -2.45 9.38
C ILE A 152 -21.62 -2.16 10.41
N LYS A 153 -21.63 -2.92 11.50
CA LYS A 153 -22.41 -2.57 12.70
C LYS A 153 -21.51 -1.74 13.60
N LEU A 154 -21.76 -0.44 13.63
CA LEU A 154 -21.17 0.45 14.63
C LEU A 154 -21.61 -0.03 16.02
N LYS A 155 -20.64 -0.26 16.91
CA LYS A 155 -20.95 -0.68 18.27
C LYS A 155 -21.40 0.54 19.08
N ASN A 156 -22.73 0.62 19.22
CA ASN A 156 -23.54 1.40 20.17
C ASN A 156 -23.87 2.86 19.79
N GLU A 157 -25.15 3.06 19.46
CA GLU A 157 -25.98 4.17 19.97
C GLU A 157 -26.01 4.21 21.50
#